data_AF-A0A3S3QTR2-F1
#
_entry.id   AF-A0A3S3QTR2-F1
#
_cell.length_a   1.000
_cell.length_b   1.000
_cell.length_c   1.000
_cell.angle_alpha   90.00
_cell.angle_beta   90.00
_cell.angle_gamma   90.00
#
_symmetry.space_group_name_H-M   'P 1'
#
loop_
_entity.id
_entity.type
_entity.pdbx_description
1 polymer ?
#
loop_
_entity_poly.entity_id
_entity_poly.type
_entity_poly.pdbx_seq_one_letter_code
_entity_poly.pdbx_strand_id
1 'polypeptide(L)' 'MNKTEVERDDLFTDAARLIVSQQKASSAMLQLKLKLGYMRANRIMNQLKEAKIISGSNDMNWKVSILSPVDLETHLNTL' A
#
# COMPACT_ATOMS: atom_id res chain seq x y z
N MET A 1 0.84 13.54 -24.16
CA MET A 1 1.58 13.06 -22.96
C MET A 1 0.61 13.08 -21.79
N ASN A 2 -0.24 12.06 -21.67
CA ASN A 2 -1.19 12.00 -20.55
C ASN A 2 -0.66 10.94 -19.60
N LYS A 3 0.12 11.37 -18.61
CA LYS A 3 0.41 10.54 -17.45
C LYS A 3 -0.93 10.41 -16.76
N THR A 4 -1.64 9.32 -17.02
CA THR A 4 -2.90 8.99 -16.34
C THR A 4 -2.57 8.98 -14.86
N GLU A 5 -2.89 10.05 -14.14
CA GLU A 5 -2.84 10.05 -12.69
C GLU A 5 -3.89 9.03 -12.26
N VAL A 6 -3.43 7.82 -11.97
CA VAL A 6 -4.27 6.80 -11.39
C VAL A 6 -4.71 7.36 -10.06
N GLU A 7 -5.98 7.76 -9.98
CA GLU A 7 -6.59 8.28 -8.75
C GLU A 7 -6.28 7.29 -7.62
N ARG A 8 -5.63 7.81 -6.56
CA ARG A 8 -5.27 6.99 -5.40
C ARG A 8 -6.56 6.43 -4.81
N ASP A 9 -6.55 5.16 -4.45
CA ASP A 9 -7.72 4.55 -3.81
C ASP A 9 -8.00 5.25 -2.48
N ASP A 10 -9.28 5.46 -2.13
CA ASP A 10 -9.67 6.08 -0.86
C ASP A 10 -9.03 5.39 0.36
N LEU A 11 -8.82 4.07 0.27
CA LEU A 11 -8.26 3.26 1.35
C LEU A 11 -6.74 3.08 1.26
N PHE A 12 -6.07 3.80 0.35
CA PHE A 12 -4.63 3.75 0.19
C PHE A 12 -3.90 4.09 1.50
N THR A 13 -4.27 5.20 2.13
CA THR A 13 -3.64 5.68 3.37
C THR A 13 -3.87 4.70 4.52
N ASP A 14 -5.10 4.18 4.65
CA ASP A 14 -5.44 3.21 5.68
C ASP A 14 -4.71 1.88 5.48
N ALA A 15 -4.58 1.44 4.22
CA ALA A 15 -3.79 0.26 3.88
C ALA A 15 -2.30 0.45 4.18
N ALA A 16 -1.73 1.63 3.90
CA ALA A 16 -0.35 1.95 4.23
C ALA A 16 -0.10 1.86 5.74
N ARG A 17 -0.97 2.50 6.53
CA ARG A 17 -0.91 2.46 8.00
C ARG A 17 -1.03 1.04 8.52
N LEU A 18 -1.96 0.26 7.97
CA LEU A 18 -2.16 -1.13 8.35
C LEU A 18 -0.91 -1.98 8.08
N ILE A 19 -0.33 -1.86 6.89
CA ILE A 19 0.86 -2.63 6.49
C ILE A 19 2.08 -2.28 7.34
N VAL A 20 2.30 -0.98 7.60
CA VAL A 20 3.39 -0.54 8.49
C VAL A 20 3.15 -0.98 9.92
N SER A 21 1.92 -0.91 10.43
CA SER A 21 1.62 -1.37 11.79
C SER A 21 1.83 -2.88 11.99
N GLN A 22 1.49 -3.69 10.98
CA GLN A 22 1.64 -5.16 11.06
C GLN A 22 2.98 -5.67 10.54
N GLN A 23 3.81 -4.79 9.96
CA GLN A 23 5.08 -5.12 9.32
C GLN A 23 4.95 -6.26 8.28
N LYS A 24 3.76 -6.36 7.68
CA LYS A 24 3.39 -7.40 6.72
C LYS A 24 2.55 -6.79 5.62
N ALA A 25 2.88 -7.11 4.38
CA ALA A 25 2.16 -6.65 3.21
C ALA A 25 1.65 -7.85 2.40
N SER A 26 0.33 -7.97 2.23
CA SER A 26 -0.25 -8.92 1.28
C SER A 26 -1.65 -8.48 0.85
N SER A 27 -2.03 -8.81 -0.38
CA SER A 27 -3.35 -8.48 -0.91
C SER A 27 -4.46 -9.19 -0.14
N ALA A 28 -4.27 -10.44 0.29
CA ALA A 28 -5.22 -11.18 1.12
C ALA A 28 -5.43 -10.53 2.50
N MET A 29 -4.38 -9.98 3.12
CA MET A 29 -4.51 -9.27 4.39
C MET A 29 -5.38 -8.01 4.23
N LEU A 30 -5.14 -7.23 3.16
CA LEU A 30 -5.94 -6.05 2.86
C LEU A 30 -7.41 -6.41 2.57
N GLN A 31 -7.66 -7.51 1.84
CA GLN A 31 -9.02 -8.00 1.58
C GLN A 31 -9.78 -8.26 2.87
N LEU A 32 -9.18 -8.97 3.83
CA LEU A 32 -9.85 -9.32 5.09
C LEU A 32 -10.01 -8.13 6.03
N LYS A 33 -8.97 -7.30 6.15
CA LYS A 33 -8.94 -6.20 7.14
C LYS A 33 -9.74 -4.97 6.69
N LEU A 34 -9.72 -4.67 5.39
CA LEU A 34 -10.41 -3.51 4.81
C LEU A 34 -11.69 -3.89 4.04
N LYS A 35 -12.06 -5.18 4.05
CA LYS A 35 -13.26 -5.74 3.36
C LYS A 35 -13.30 -5.39 1.87
N LEU A 36 -12.16 -5.55 1.20
CA LEU A 36 -11.98 -5.20 -0.21
C LEU A 36 -12.06 -6.44 -1.10
N GLY A 37 -12.53 -6.26 -2.33
CA GLY A 37 -12.39 -7.28 -3.37
C GLY A 37 -10.94 -7.43 -3.84
N TYR A 38 -10.61 -8.58 -4.42
CA TYR A 38 -9.25 -8.93 -4.90
C TYR A 38 -8.63 -7.85 -5.80
N MET A 39 -9.36 -7.37 -6.81
CA MET A 39 -8.83 -6.36 -7.74
C MET A 39 -8.48 -5.05 -7.04
N ARG A 40 -9.32 -4.60 -6.10
CA ARG A 40 -9.09 -3.37 -5.35
C ARG A 40 -7.88 -3.51 -4.43
N ALA A 41 -7.75 -4.63 -3.74
CA ALA A 41 -6.58 -4.91 -2.92
C ALA A 41 -5.28 -4.92 -3.73
N ASN A 42 -5.25 -5.56 -4.92
CA ASN A 42 -4.07 -5.55 -5.77
C ASN A 42 -3.74 -4.15 -6.32
N ARG A 43 -4.76 -3.36 -6.67
CA ARG A 43 -4.57 -1.97 -7.09
C ARG A 43 -3.90 -1.16 -5.97
N ILE A 44 -4.39 -1.27 -4.73
CA ILE A 44 -3.79 -0.60 -3.57
C ILE A 44 -2.35 -1.08 -3.36
N MET A 45 -2.07 -2.38 -3.44
CA MET A 45 -0.71 -2.91 -3.32
C MET A 45 0.23 -2.33 -4.38
N ASN A 46 -0.22 -2.20 -5.63
CA ASN A 46 0.56 -1.56 -6.68
C ASN A 46 0.80 -0.07 -6.42
N GLN A 47 -0.21 0.66 -5.94
CA GLN A 47 -0.04 2.06 -5.55
C GLN A 47 0.97 2.21 -4.40
N LEU A 48 0.92 1.32 -3.40
CA LEU A 48 1.87 1.31 -2.28
C LEU A 48 3.31 1.01 -2.75
N LYS A 49 3.44 0.17 -3.78
CA LYS A 49 4.72 -0.14 -4.42
C LYS A 49 5.27 1.08 -5.17
N GLU A 50 4.43 1.74 -5.97
CA GLU A 50 4.80 2.97 -6.68
C GLU A 50 5.19 4.09 -5.72
N ALA A 51 4.49 4.16 -4.58
CA ALA A 51 4.81 5.06 -3.48
C ALA A 51 6.04 4.64 -2.67
N LYS A 52 6.76 3.55 -3.00
CA LYS A 52 7.93 3.03 -2.25
C LYS A 52 7.67 2.68 -0.78
N ILE A 53 6.40 2.45 -0.41
CA ILE A 53 6.02 2.01 0.95
C ILE A 53 6.28 0.50 1.09
N ILE A 54 6.07 -0.24 0.01
CA ILE A 54 6.38 -1.67 -0.08
C ILE A 54 7.29 -1.97 -1.27
N SER A 55 8.02 -3.07 -1.18
CA SER A 55 8.92 -3.57 -2.23
C SER A 55 8.72 -5.07 -2.44
N GLY A 56 8.74 -5.54 -3.69
CA GLY A 56 8.53 -6.95 -4.00
C GLY A 56 8.15 -7.19 -5.45
N SER A 57 8.42 -8.40 -5.94
CA SER A 57 8.11 -8.81 -7.32
C SER A 57 6.81 -9.60 -7.44
N ASN A 58 6.41 -10.34 -6.40
CA ASN A 58 5.31 -11.29 -6.46
C ASN A 58 4.34 -11.10 -5.28
N ASP A 59 3.06 -11.41 -5.51
CA ASP A 59 1.92 -11.24 -4.60
C ASP A 59 2.10 -11.84 -3.20
N MET A 60 3.05 -12.77 -3.03
CA MET A 60 3.27 -13.51 -1.81
C MET A 60 4.37 -12.93 -0.90
N ASN A 61 5.28 -12.09 -1.41
CA ASN A 61 6.51 -11.68 -0.69
C ASN A 61 6.75 -10.17 -0.76
N TRP A 62 5.74 -9.38 -0.41
CA TRP A 62 5.92 -7.94 -0.25
C TRP A 62 6.67 -7.63 1.05
N LYS A 63 7.72 -6.84 0.95
CA LYS A 63 8.51 -6.33 2.06
C LYS A 63 8.05 -4.91 2.37
N VAL A 64 7.83 -4.62 3.65
CA VAL A 64 7.55 -3.28 4.12
C VAL A 64 8.86 -2.50 4.20
N SER A 65 8.92 -1.35 3.52
CA SER A 65 10.12 -0.52 3.49
C SER A 65 10.14 0.53 4.60
N ILE A 66 8.97 0.88 5.14
CA ILE A 66 8.81 1.85 6.23
C ILE A 66 8.52 1.11 7.55
N LEU A 67 9.39 1.30 8.53
CA LEU A 67 9.32 0.60 9.82
C LEU A 67 8.52 1.38 10.88
N SER A 68 8.47 2.71 10.76
CA SER A 68 7.83 3.59 11.74
C SER A 68 6.56 4.24 11.18
N PRO A 69 5.47 4.31 11.96
CA PRO A 69 4.29 5.11 11.60
C PRO A 69 4.62 6.61 11.40
N VAL A 70 5.60 7.15 12.13
CA VAL A 70 6.00 8.56 12.01
C VAL A 70 6.66 8.82 10.65
N ASP A 71 7.54 7.91 10.23
CA ASP A 71 8.19 7.99 8.92
C ASP A 71 7.16 7.83 7.79
N LEU A 72 6.15 6.99 8.01
CA LEU A 72 5.05 6.83 7.06
C LEU A 72 4.28 8.13 6.85
N GLU A 73 3.86 8.81 7.93
CA GLU A 73 3.11 10.07 7.80
C GLU A 73 3.94 11.15 7.11
N THR A 74 5.24 11.23 7.44
CA THR A 74 6.17 12.14 6.76
C THR A 74 6.24 11.83 5.26
N HIS A 75 6.37 10.55 4.91
CA HIS A 75 6.41 10.09 3.53
C HIS A 75 5.10 10.38 2.78
N LEU A 76 3.95 10.13 3.40
CA LEU A 76 2.63 10.42 2.83
C LEU A 76 2.44 11.90 2.53
N ASN A 77 2.96 12.79 3.38
CA ASN A 77 2.89 14.24 3.16
C ASN A 77 3.76 14.72 1.98
N THR A 78 4.73 13.90 1.53
CA THR A 78 5.59 14.23 0.38
C THR A 78 5.08 13.67 -0.95
N LEU A 79 4.02 12.87 -0.93
CA LEU A 79 3.47 12.15 -2.09
C LEU A 79 2.33 12.88 -2.78
#